data_AF-A0A2D4IXX2-F1
#
_entry.id   AF-A0A2D4IXX2-F1
#
_cell.length_a   1.000
_cell.length_b   1.000
_cell.length_c   1.000
_cell.angle_alpha   90.00
_cell.angle_beta   90.00
_cell.angle_gamma   90.00
#
_symmetry.space_group_name_H-M   'P 1'
#
loop_
_entity.id
_entity.type
_entity.pdbx_description
1 polymer ?
#
loop_
_entity_poly.entity_id
_entity_poly.type
_entity_poly.pdbx_seq_one_letter_code
_entity_poly.pdbx_strand_id
1 'polypeptide(L)'
;MIHLVPAYRQRLKTIKPTIKSVKTWWDEAKLKLQACLDCTDWNVFEDASADLDELTGTVTSYVSFCEDLCVPTRNLQIYSNNKPWFTAKLKQLRRSKEEAYRKGDRMLY
;
A
#
# COMPACT_ATOMS: atom_id res chain seq x y z
N MET A 1 21.15 -35.22 32.63
CA MET A 1 20.18 -34.12 32.86
C MET A 1 19.53 -33.81 31.52
N ILE A 2 18.22 -34.07 31.35
CA ILE A 2 17.52 -33.89 30.06
C ILE A 2 16.81 -32.55 30.10
N HIS A 3 17.26 -31.59 29.29
CA HIS A 3 16.58 -30.31 29.12
C HIS A 3 15.51 -30.45 28.04
N LEU A 4 14.24 -30.48 28.43
CA LEU A 4 13.11 -30.41 27.51
C LEU A 4 13.00 -28.98 26.98
N VAL A 5 13.40 -28.76 25.73
CA VAL A 5 13.11 -27.50 25.03
C VAL A 5 11.63 -27.50 24.68
N PRO A 6 10.86 -26.45 25.02
CA PRO A 6 9.45 -26.39 24.68
C PRO A 6 9.26 -26.55 23.16
N ALA A 7 8.47 -27.55 22.77
CA ALA A 7 8.14 -27.82 21.36
C ALA A 7 7.24 -26.73 20.73
N TYR A 8 6.70 -25.84 21.57
CA TYR A 8 5.81 -24.77 21.12
C TYR A 8 6.58 -23.71 20.33
N ARG A 9 6.34 -23.67 19.01
CA ARG A 9 6.69 -22.52 18.17
C ARG A 9 5.52 -21.54 18.15
N GLN A 10 5.78 -20.31 18.59
CA GLN A 10 4.81 -19.22 18.52
C GLN A 10 4.23 -19.12 17.10
N ARG A 11 2.90 -19.08 16.95
CA ARG A 11 2.21 -19.09 15.65
C ARG A 11 2.72 -18.01 14.67
N LEU A 12 3.18 -16.87 15.19
CA LEU A 12 3.79 -15.79 14.42
C LEU A 12 5.08 -16.20 13.68
N LYS A 13 5.82 -17.18 14.22
CA LYS A 13 7.04 -17.73 13.61
C LYS A 13 6.73 -18.82 12.57
N THR A 14 5.48 -19.28 12.51
CA THR A 14 5.04 -20.37 11.62
C THR A 14 4.52 -19.85 10.28
N ILE A 15 3.93 -18.65 10.24
CA ILE A 15 3.30 -18.08 9.04
C ILE A 15 4.30 -17.17 8.33
N LYS A 16 4.64 -17.51 7.08
CA LYS A 16 5.51 -16.67 6.25
C LYS A 16 4.82 -15.33 5.92
N PRO A 17 5.55 -14.21 5.95
CA PRO A 17 5.01 -12.92 5.51
C PRO A 17 4.58 -12.98 4.04
N THR A 18 3.50 -12.30 3.71
CA THR A 18 2.99 -12.20 2.33
C THR A 18 3.40 -10.86 1.74
N ILE A 19 3.86 -10.85 0.48
CA ILE A 19 4.13 -9.61 -0.25
C ILE A 19 2.85 -9.17 -0.94
N LYS A 20 2.47 -7.91 -0.78
CA LYS A 20 1.39 -7.27 -1.53
C LYS A 20 1.91 -6.07 -2.29
N SER A 21 1.69 -6.03 -3.59
CA SER A 21 1.96 -4.86 -4.43
C SER A 21 0.83 -3.86 -4.27
N VAL A 22 1.16 -2.60 -3.99
CA VAL A 22 0.20 -1.52 -3.79
C VAL A 22 0.67 -0.29 -4.58
N LYS A 23 -0.23 0.32 -5.34
CA LYS A 23 0.02 1.61 -6.00
C LYS A 23 0.14 2.73 -4.97
N THR A 24 1.13 3.59 -5.14
CA THR A 24 1.42 4.64 -4.16
C THR A 24 1.06 6.02 -4.69
N TRP A 25 -0.06 6.54 -4.19
CA TRP A 25 -0.65 7.80 -4.59
C TRP A 25 -0.07 8.99 -3.82
N TRP A 26 1.22 9.24 -4.00
CA TRP A 26 1.84 10.48 -3.53
C TRP A 26 1.36 11.67 -4.36
N ASP A 27 1.47 12.88 -3.81
CA ASP A 27 1.02 14.08 -4.53
C ASP A 27 1.81 14.31 -5.83
N GLU A 28 3.10 13.99 -5.85
CA GLU A 28 3.91 14.00 -7.09
C GLU A 28 3.38 13.02 -8.16
N ALA A 29 3.00 11.80 -7.75
CA ALA A 29 2.46 10.80 -8.67
C ALA A 29 1.11 11.23 -9.26
N LYS A 30 0.26 11.88 -8.44
CA LYS A 30 -1.01 12.45 -8.91
C LYS A 30 -0.77 13.59 -9.89
N LEU A 31 0.16 14.50 -9.60
CA LEU A 31 0.49 15.62 -10.48
C LEU A 31 1.06 15.13 -11.82
N LYS A 32 1.91 14.09 -11.80
CA LYS A 32 2.42 13.46 -13.02
C LYS A 32 1.31 12.81 -13.84
N LEU A 33 0.42 12.06 -13.20
CA LEU A 33 -0.72 11.45 -13.89
C LEU A 33 -1.64 12.52 -14.50
N GLN A 34 -1.94 13.57 -13.73
CA GLN A 34 -2.74 14.69 -14.20
C GLN A 34 -2.09 15.36 -15.42
N ALA A 35 -0.82 15.76 -15.32
CA ALA A 35 -0.10 16.36 -16.45
C ALA A 35 -0.03 15.44 -17.67
N CYS A 36 0.08 14.12 -17.47
CA CYS A 36 0.04 13.15 -18.57
C CYS A 36 -1.31 13.19 -19.29
N LEU A 37 -2.42 13.18 -18.56
CA LEU A 37 -3.78 13.17 -19.12
C LEU A 37 -4.17 14.54 -19.71
N ASP A 38 -3.70 15.64 -19.13
CA ASP A 38 -3.93 17.00 -19.63
C ASP A 38 -3.21 17.23 -20.97
N CYS A 39 -2.07 16.56 -21.19
CA CYS A 39 -1.32 16.62 -22.44
C CYS A 39 -1.78 15.60 -23.50
N THR A 40 -2.72 14.71 -23.16
CA THR A 40 -3.26 13.72 -24.10
C THR A 40 -4.23 14.39 -25.07
N ASP A 41 -4.03 14.18 -26.37
CA ASP A 41 -5.02 14.53 -27.39
C ASP A 41 -6.13 13.47 -27.42
N TRP A 42 -7.27 13.81 -26.84
CA TRP A 42 -8.40 12.89 -26.71
C TRP A 42 -9.14 12.64 -28.03
N ASN A 43 -9.04 13.55 -29.00
CA ASN A 43 -9.73 13.42 -30.28
C ASN A 43 -9.23 12.20 -31.07
N VAL A 44 -7.96 11.81 -30.87
CA VAL A 44 -7.37 10.62 -31.50
C VAL A 44 -8.14 9.35 -31.15
N PHE A 45 -8.73 9.26 -29.95
CA PHE A 45 -9.52 8.10 -29.57
C PHE A 45 -10.90 8.11 -30.24
N GLU A 46 -11.51 9.28 -30.35
CA GLU A 46 -12.80 9.43 -31.04
C GLU A 46 -12.67 9.12 -32.54
N ASP A 47 -11.63 9.63 -33.18
CA ASP A 47 -11.38 9.40 -34.61
C ASP A 47 -11.03 7.95 -34.94
N ALA A 48 -10.40 7.23 -34.00
CA ALA A 48 -9.95 5.86 -34.18
C ALA A 48 -10.99 4.79 -33.82
N SER A 49 -12.07 5.16 -33.14
CA SER A 49 -13.07 4.21 -32.62
C SER A 49 -14.29 4.14 -33.52
N ALA A 50 -14.74 2.93 -33.86
CA ALA A 50 -15.91 2.73 -34.72
C ALA A 50 -17.24 2.90 -33.95
N ASP A 51 -17.23 2.65 -32.64
CA ASP A 51 -18.38 2.77 -31.76
C ASP A 51 -18.00 3.20 -30.32
N LEU A 52 -19.02 3.41 -29.50
CA LEU A 52 -18.86 3.88 -28.12
C LEU A 52 -18.19 2.84 -27.21
N ASP A 53 -18.39 1.55 -27.46
CA ASP A 53 -17.82 0.48 -26.65
C ASP A 53 -16.30 0.41 -26.89
N GLU A 54 -15.89 0.46 -28.17
CA GLU A 54 -14.49 0.52 -28.56
C GLU A 54 -13.79 1.78 -28.01
N LEU A 55 -14.45 2.95 -28.11
CA LEU A 55 -13.95 4.19 -27.54
C LEU A 55 -13.72 4.07 -26.03
N THR A 56 -14.72 3.58 -25.31
CA THR A 56 -14.65 3.42 -23.85
C THR A 56 -13.56 2.43 -23.45
N GLY A 57 -13.46 1.30 -24.17
CA GLY A 57 -12.43 0.29 -23.94
C GLY A 57 -11.03 0.83 -24.16
N THR A 58 -10.82 1.56 -25.25
CA THR A 58 -9.51 2.12 -25.62
C THR A 58 -9.09 3.24 -24.67
N VAL A 59 -9.99 4.17 -24.35
CA VAL A 59 -9.75 5.24 -23.36
C VAL A 59 -9.44 4.65 -21.98
N THR A 60 -10.21 3.67 -21.52
CA THR A 60 -9.98 3.02 -20.22
C THR A 60 -8.62 2.33 -20.17
N SER A 61 -8.24 1.65 -21.27
CA SER A 61 -6.94 0.98 -21.40
C SER A 61 -5.79 1.99 -21.36
N TYR A 62 -5.93 3.11 -22.06
CA TYR A 62 -4.93 4.18 -22.07
C TYR A 62 -4.79 4.85 -20.70
N VAL A 63 -5.89 5.17 -20.02
CA VAL A 63 -5.86 5.73 -18.66
C VAL A 63 -5.16 4.76 -17.70
N SER A 64 -5.44 3.46 -17.78
CA SER A 64 -4.77 2.43 -16.98
C SER A 64 -3.26 2.39 -17.25
N PHE A 65 -2.87 2.53 -18.52
CA PHE A 65 -1.47 2.64 -18.92
C PHE A 65 -0.79 3.89 -18.33
N CYS A 66 -1.43 5.06 -18.42
CA CYS A 66 -0.93 6.28 -17.79
C CYS A 66 -0.80 6.13 -16.27
N GLU A 67 -1.75 5.45 -15.63
CA GLU A 67 -1.69 5.14 -14.20
C GLU A 67 -0.47 4.28 -13.88
N ASP A 68 -0.20 3.23 -14.65
CA ASP A 68 0.95 2.35 -14.44
C ASP A 68 2.29 3.05 -14.69
N LEU A 69 2.34 4.00 -15.63
CA LEU A 69 3.53 4.82 -15.90
C LEU A 69 3.80 5.84 -14.79
N CYS A 70 2.75 6.52 -14.32
CA CYS A 70 2.89 7.68 -13.43
C CYS A 70 2.87 7.30 -11.95
N VAL A 71 2.15 6.23 -11.58
CA VAL A 71 1.92 5.86 -10.19
C VAL A 71 2.86 4.72 -9.78
N PRO A 72 3.86 4.98 -8.92
CA PRO A 72 4.82 3.96 -8.54
C PRO A 72 4.16 2.85 -7.72
N THR A 73 4.45 1.60 -8.08
CA THR A 73 4.03 0.42 -7.32
C THR A 73 5.09 0.07 -6.28
N ARG A 74 4.66 -0.12 -5.03
CA ARG A 74 5.53 -0.58 -3.94
C ARG A 74 5.10 -1.94 -3.42
N ASN A 75 6.09 -2.78 -3.10
CA ASN A 75 5.85 -4.07 -2.47
C ASN A 75 5.85 -3.92 -0.95
N LEU A 76 4.71 -4.19 -0.33
CA LEU A 76 4.54 -4.19 1.12
C LEU A 76 4.61 -5.63 1.65
N GLN A 77 5.54 -5.88 2.57
CA GLN A 77 5.59 -7.13 3.30
C GLN A 77 4.59 -7.10 4.47
N ILE A 78 3.61 -7.98 4.43
CA ILE A 78 2.56 -8.11 5.43
C ILE A 78 2.82 -9.33 6.31
N TYR A 79 2.96 -9.08 7.61
CA TYR A 79 3.14 -10.12 8.62
C TYR A 79 1.78 -10.56 9.16
N SER A 80 1.70 -11.80 9.65
CA SER A 80 0.49 -12.32 10.31
C SER A 80 0.00 -11.44 11.49
N ASN A 81 0.91 -10.67 12.13
CA ASN A 81 0.57 -9.76 13.21
C ASN A 81 0.11 -8.35 12.74
N ASN A 82 0.04 -8.08 11.44
CA ASN A 82 -0.53 -6.83 10.91
C ASN A 82 -2.06 -6.86 11.03
N LYS A 83 -2.54 -6.75 12.26
CA LYS A 83 -3.97 -6.76 12.59
C LYS A 83 -4.63 -5.50 12.01
N PRO A 84 -5.75 -5.62 11.26
CA PRO A 84 -6.37 -4.49 10.57
C PRO A 84 -6.88 -3.41 11.54
N TRP A 85 -7.27 -3.81 12.76
CA TRP A 85 -7.65 -2.89 13.82
C TRP A 85 -6.45 -2.18 14.48
N PHE A 86 -5.20 -2.58 14.21
CA PHE A 86 -4.01 -1.97 14.79
C PHE A 86 -3.48 -0.83 13.90
N THR A 87 -4.21 0.28 13.93
CA THR A 87 -4.01 1.47 13.08
C THR A 87 -2.70 2.21 13.38
N ALA A 88 -2.32 3.13 12.49
CA ALA A 88 -1.14 3.99 12.67
C ALA A 88 -1.20 4.80 13.98
N LYS A 89 -2.38 5.30 14.36
CA LYS A 89 -2.61 5.99 15.63
C LYS A 89 -2.33 5.09 16.83
N LEU A 90 -2.84 3.85 16.82
CA LEU A 90 -2.58 2.89 17.91
C LEU A 90 -1.11 2.48 17.97
N LYS A 91 -0.44 2.32 16.82
CA LYS A 91 1.02 2.10 16.76
C LYS A 91 1.79 3.26 17.40
N GLN A 92 1.37 4.50 17.15
CA GLN A 92 1.98 5.68 17.74
C GLN A 92 1.76 5.71 19.25
N LEU A 93 0.52 5.59 19.72
CA LEU A 93 0.20 5.56 21.16
C LEU A 93 0.97 4.48 21.92
N ARG A 94 1.04 3.28 21.35
CA ARG A 94 1.83 2.18 21.95
C ARG A 94 3.31 2.56 22.07
N ARG A 95 3.91 3.12 21.02
CA ARG A 95 5.32 3.54 21.04
C ARG A 95 5.57 4.64 22.07
N SER A 96 4.69 5.64 22.14
CA SER A 96 4.76 6.71 23.14
C SER A 96 4.67 6.16 24.56
N LYS A 97 3.75 5.22 24.83
CA LYS A 97 3.65 4.53 26.13
C LYS A 97 4.92 3.72 26.46
N GLU A 98 5.45 2.96 25.50
CA GLU A 98 6.70 2.19 25.69
C GLU A 98 7.92 3.10 25.93
N GLU A 99 7.92 4.31 25.36
CA GLU A 99 8.95 5.31 25.58
C GLU A 99 8.83 5.98 26.95
N ALA A 100 7.63 6.39 27.34
CA ALA A 100 7.35 6.94 28.67
C ALA A 100 7.71 5.95 29.78
N TYR A 101 7.35 4.67 29.60
CA TYR A 101 7.74 3.61 30.52
C TYR A 101 9.26 3.46 30.62
N ARG A 102 9.98 3.47 29.48
CA ARG A 102 11.46 3.41 29.46
C ARG A 102 12.10 4.63 30.13
N LYS A 103 11.46 5.79 30.08
CA LYS A 103 11.89 7.03 30.74
C LYS A 103 11.49 7.11 32.22
N GLY A 104 10.63 6.21 32.71
CA GLY A 104 10.12 6.21 34.08
C GLY A 104 9.04 7.29 34.35
N ASP A 105 8.47 7.89 33.31
CA ASP A 105 7.52 8.99 33.44
C ASP A 105 6.10 8.47 33.72
N ARG A 106 5.79 8.31 35.01
CA ARG A 106 4.53 7.74 35.52
C ARG A 106 3.26 8.48 35.11
N MET A 107 3.37 9.72 34.66
CA MET A 107 2.19 10.51 34.25
C MET A 107 1.77 10.21 32.81
N LEU A 108 2.64 9.60 32.00
CA LEU A 108 2.45 9.44 30.56
C LEU A 108 2.28 7.99 30.09
N TYR A 109 2.39 6.97 30.96
CA TYR A 109 2.24 5.55 30.58
C TYR A 109 1.08 4.81 31.25
#